data_AF-U4PEU2-F1
#
_entry.id   AF-U4PEU2-F1
#
_cell.length_a   1.000
_cell.length_b   1.000
_cell.length_c   1.000
_cell.angle_alpha   90.00
_cell.angle_beta   90.00
_cell.angle_gamma   90.00
#
_symmetry.space_group_name_H-M   'P 1'
#
loop_
_entity.id
_entity.type
_entity.pdbx_description
1 polymer ?
#
loop_
_entity_poly.entity_id
_entity_poly.type
_entity_poly.pdbx_seq_one_letter_code
_entity_poly.pdbx_strand_id
1 'polypeptide(L)' 'MSDESLALVFIDERGPGLFTMNTPPSFFNYKSGIYNPTEEECKSTNEKRALTIVGYGNDKGQNYWIVKGSFGT' A
#
# COMPACT_ATOMS: atom_id res chain seq x y z
N MET A 1 -15.32 -3.09 -2.91
CA MET A 1 -14.48 -2.38 -3.91
C MET A 1 -13.79 -1.26 -3.18
N SER A 2 -12.47 -1.35 -3.02
CA SER A 2 -11.63 -0.28 -2.50
C SER A 2 -11.56 0.81 -3.57
N ASP A 3 -12.14 1.98 -3.30
CA ASP A 3 -12.14 3.10 -4.24
C ASP A 3 -10.90 3.96 -4.00
N GLU A 4 -9.87 3.75 -4.83
CA GLU A 4 -8.61 4.49 -4.75
C GLU A 4 -8.78 5.98 -5.03
N SER A 5 -9.82 6.38 -5.77
CA SER A 5 -10.10 7.79 -6.08
C SER A 5 -10.53 8.56 -4.82
N LEU A 6 -11.36 7.93 -3.98
CA LEU A 6 -11.75 8.50 -2.69
C LEU A 6 -10.58 8.56 -1.72
N ALA A 7 -9.68 7.57 -1.76
CA ALA A 7 -8.47 7.61 -0.97
C ALA A 7 -7.58 8.79 -1.37
N LEU A 8 -7.42 9.08 -2.67
CA LEU A 8 -6.65 10.24 -3.13
C LEU A 8 -7.20 11.55 -2.57
N VAL A 9 -8.52 11.78 -2.71
CA VAL A 9 -9.19 12.97 -2.19
C VAL A 9 -9.04 13.06 -0.67
N PHE A 10 -9.20 11.94 0.04
CA PHE A 10 -9.04 11.92 1.48
C PHE A 10 -7.63 12.31 1.92
N ILE A 11 -6.59 11.77 1.28
CA ILE A 11 -5.20 12.07 1.64
C ILE A 11 -4.88 13.54 1.38
N ASP A 12 -5.40 14.13 0.31
CA ASP A 12 -5.20 15.54 -0.03
C ASP A 12 -5.91 16.48 0.96
N GLU A 13 -7.17 16.19 1.30
CA GLU A 13 -7.99 17.06 2.16
C GLU A 13 -7.76 16.86 3.67
N ARG A 14 -7.48 15.63 4.11
CA ARG A 14 -7.46 15.24 5.53
C ARG A 14 -6.08 14.82 6.02
N GLY A 15 -5.13 14.57 5.11
CA GLY A 15 -3.81 14.06 5.46
C GLY A 15 -3.78 12.53 5.60
N PRO A 16 -2.82 11.97 6.36
CA PRO A 16 -2.55 10.53 6.35
C PRO A 16 -3.75 9.63 6.73
N GLY A 17 -3.96 8.56 5.98
CA GLY A 17 -5.10 7.66 6.12
C GLY A 17 -4.70 6.23 6.48
N LEU A 18 -5.38 5.63 7.46
CA LEU A 18 -5.17 4.23 7.81
C LEU A 18 -5.89 3.30 6.82
N PHE A 19 -5.19 2.27 6.35
CA PHE A 19 -5.75 1.21 5.51
C PHE A 19 -5.24 -0.15 5.96
N THR A 20 -5.85 -1.21 5.45
CA THR A 20 -5.39 -2.59 5.68
C THR A 20 -5.15 -3.27 4.35
N MET A 21 -4.08 -4.05 4.26
CA MET A 21 -3.80 -4.87 3.07
C MET A 21 -3.27 -6.25 3.44
N ASN A 22 -3.40 -7.19 2.53
CA ASN A 22 -2.79 -8.50 2.64
C ASN A 22 -1.26 -8.36 2.51
N THR A 23 -0.51 -8.99 3.42
CA THR A 23 0.95 -8.97 3.44
C THR A 23 1.48 -10.37 3.17
N PRO A 24 1.70 -10.74 1.89
CA PRO A 24 2.30 -12.04 1.56
C PRO A 24 3.79 -12.05 1.93
N PRO A 25 4.45 -13.22 1.93
CA PRO A 25 5.85 -13.34 2.32
C PRO A 25 6.81 -12.42 1.54
N SER A 26 6.56 -12.13 0.26
CA SER A 26 7.41 -11.21 -0.51
C SER A 26 7.39 -9.78 0.03
N PHE A 27 6.31 -9.37 0.70
CA PHE A 27 6.20 -8.04 1.30
C PHE A 27 7.30 -7.82 2.36
N PHE A 28 7.64 -8.85 3.14
CA PHE A 28 8.70 -8.76 4.16
C PHE A 28 10.11 -8.78 3.56
N ASN A 29 10.26 -9.35 2.36
CA ASN A 29 11.53 -9.39 1.64
C ASN A 29 11.75 -8.15 0.77
N TYR A 30 10.72 -7.34 0.55
CA TYR A 30 10.78 -6.12 -0.22
C TYR A 30 11.74 -5.09 0.42
N LYS A 31 12.61 -4.48 -0.39
CA LYS A 31 13.62 -3.50 0.05
C LYS A 31 13.53 -2.15 -0.64
N SER A 32 13.13 -2.12 -1.91
CA SER A 32 13.18 -0.91 -2.74
C SER A 32 12.34 -1.04 -4.01
N GLY A 33 11.89 0.08 -4.58
CA GLY A 33 11.16 0.14 -5.85
C GLY A 33 9.70 0.51 -5.70
N ILE A 34 8.83 -0.08 -6.52
CA ILE A 34 7.38 -0.07 -6.36
C ILE A 34 6.95 -1.52 -6.16
N TYR A 35 6.39 -1.82 -4.99
CA TYR A 35 5.93 -3.16 -4.66
C TYR A 35 4.63 -3.47 -5.43
N ASN A 36 4.62 -4.56 -6.20
CA ASN A 36 3.49 -4.97 -7.04
C ASN A 36 3.37 -6.51 -7.07
N PRO A 37 2.75 -7.14 -6.06
CA PRO A 37 2.57 -8.58 -6.01
C PRO A 37 1.48 -9.03 -6.99
N THR A 38 1.53 -10.29 -7.42
CA THR A 38 0.46 -10.85 -8.26
C THR A 38 -0.83 -11.01 -7.44
N GLU A 39 -1.98 -11.05 -8.12
CA GLU A 39 -3.27 -11.26 -7.46
C GLU A 39 -3.33 -12.60 -6.71
N GLU A 40 -2.71 -13.64 -7.28
CA GLU A 40 -2.59 -14.96 -6.65
C GLU A 40 -1.79 -14.87 -5.35
N GLU A 41 -0.65 -14.18 -5.37
CA GLU A 41 0.17 -14.00 -4.19
C GLU A 41 -0.58 -13.22 -3.09
N CYS A 42 -1.28 -12.15 -3.48
CA CYS A 42 -2.12 -11.37 -2.58
C CYS A 42 -3.25 -12.20 -1.95
N LYS A 43 -3.82 -13.16 -2.68
CA LYS A 43 -4.87 -14.08 -2.19
C LYS A 43 -4.35 -15.29 -1.42
N SER A 44 -3.08 -15.65 -1.60
CA SER A 44 -2.48 -16.83 -0.97
C SER A 44 -2.26 -16.69 0.55
N THR A 45 -2.38 -15.48 1.08
CA THR A 45 -2.22 -15.18 2.51
C THR A 45 -3.50 -14.63 3.12
N ASN A 46 -3.73 -14.97 4.39
CA ASN A 46 -4.75 -14.35 5.24
C ASN A 46 -4.15 -13.29 6.19
N GLU A 47 -2.83 -13.10 6.16
CA GLU A 47 -2.15 -12.09 6.96
C GLU A 47 -2.48 -10.70 6.44
N LYS A 48 -3.18 -9.90 7.26
CA LYS A 48 -3.49 -8.50 6.98
C LYS A 48 -2.76 -7.61 7.95
N ARG A 49 -2.19 -6.52 7.44
CA ARG A 49 -1.54 -5.50 8.28
C ARG A 49 -2.18 -4.15 8.03
N ALA A 50 -2.34 -3.39 9.11
CA ALA A 50 -2.76 -2.01 9.06
C ALA A 50 -1.55 -1.11 8.77
N LEU A 51 -1.69 -0.25 7.78
CA LEU A 51 -0.67 0.67 7.30
C LEU A 51 -1.27 2.06 7.14
N THR A 52 -0.42 3.08 7.06
CA THR A 52 -0.85 4.46 6.87
C THR A 52 -0.39 4.94 5.50
N ILE A 53 -1.32 5.35 4.64
CA ILE A 53 -1.00 6.08 3.42
C ILE A 53 -0.59 7.49 3.85
N VAL A 54 0.60 7.92 3.43
CA VAL A 54 1.13 9.25 3.72
C VAL A 54 1.26 10.11 2.46
N GLY A 55 1.06 9.51 1.28
CA GLY A 55 1.09 10.21 0.01
C GLY A 55 0.94 9.25 -1.17
N TYR A 56 1.05 9.81 -2.36
CA TYR A 56 0.98 9.10 -3.63
C TYR A 56 1.91 9.77 -4.64
N GLY A 57 2.20 9.09 -5.74
CA GLY A 57 3.04 9.63 -6.80
C GLY A 57 2.86 8.87 -8.11
N ASN A 58 3.60 9.32 -9.12
CA ASN A 58 3.69 8.67 -10.42
C ASN A 58 5.16 8.60 -10.83
N ASP A 59 5.66 7.39 -11.12
CA ASP A 59 6.97 7.19 -11.74
C ASP A 59 6.76 6.61 -13.13
N LYS A 60 7.13 7.38 -14.16
CA LYS A 60 7.11 6.93 -15.57
C LYS A 60 5.78 6.32 -16.03
N GLY A 61 4.65 6.87 -15.56
CA GLY A 61 3.31 6.37 -15.90
C GLY A 61 2.79 5.27 -14.95
N GLN A 62 3.60 4.81 -14.00
CA GLN A 62 3.17 3.90 -12.94
C GLN A 62 2.78 4.70 -11.68
N ASN A 63 1.49 4.70 -11.37
CA ASN A 63 0.98 5.28 -10.12
C ASN A 63 1.39 4.40 -8.94
N TYR A 64 1.77 5.03 -7.83
CA TYR A 64 2.13 4.32 -6.61
C TYR A 64 1.66 5.05 -5.35
N TRP A 65 1.47 4.28 -4.28
CA TRP A 65 1.15 4.77 -2.95
C TRP A 65 2.40 4.81 -2.08
N ILE A 66 2.57 5.88 -1.32
CA ILE A 66 3.60 5.99 -0.30
C ILE A 66 2.96 5.61 1.02
N VAL A 67 3.42 4.49 1.58
CA VAL A 67 2.81 3.89 2.76
C VAL A 67 3.85 3.76 3.88
N LYS A 68 3.44 4.12 5.09
CA LYS A 68 4.22 3.96 6.31
C LYS A 68 3.66 2.78 7.09
N GLY A 69 4.52 1.82 7.39
CA GLY A 69 4.19 0.66 8.22
C GLY A 69 4.93 0.66 9.55
N SER A 70 4.41 -0.08 10.52
CA SER A 70 5.01 -0.32 11.84
C SER A 70 5.74 -1.67 11.88
N PHE A 71 6.60 -1.93 10.90
CA PHE A 71 7.27 -3.23 10.77
C PHE A 71 8.50 -3.42 11.66
N GLY A 72 8.85 -2.41 12.47
CA GLY A 72 10.11 -2.41 13.21
C GLY A 72 11.30 -2.28 12.24
N THR A 73 12.09 -1.23 12.42
CA THR A 73 13.41 -1.12 11.79
C THR A 73 14.46 -1.70 12.71
#